data_AF-A0A357VQ98-F1
#
_entry.id   AF-A0A357VQ98-F1
#
_cell.length_a   1.000
_cell.length_b   1.000
_cell.length_c   1.000
_cell.angle_alpha   90.00
_cell.angle_beta   90.00
_cell.angle_gamma   90.00
#
_symmetry.space_group_name_H-M   'P 1'
#
loop_
_entity.id
_entity.type
_entity.pdbx_description
1 polymer ?
#
loop_
_entity_poly.entity_id
_entity_poly.type
_entity_poly.pdbx_seq_one_letter_code
_entity_poly.pdbx_strand_id
1 'polypeptide(L)'
;RSSDLQIESPAPHGEDLLHGLNLDWKRFVTHQTVDFFKHEIEPLKKVNSNLPVTTNFMGIYEGLDYWKFVNYVDVISWDNYPRWHSNDDYDLACGVSMVHDLNRSLKGGKPFMLMESTPSTTNWHEVSKLKRPGMHLLSSIQAVAHGSDTVQYFQWRKSRGSSEKFHGAVVDHCGHENTRVFNDVKIVGETLTRLDEIIGTTVEPEVAIIFDWENRWAMKDAQGPRNIGIHYEETVKENYKPFWKNGVPVDVINMDCDFSKYKLLIAPMLYMVKQGVGEKIKEFVKNGGTFVATYWSGIVNETDLCFLGGFPGPLREVLGIWSEEIDALYDGESRLVSFDNENELGLKGDYEATELCDLIHLEGARSLATYKEAFYKGRPALTVNDFSKGRAYYIASRNEEQFNDMFYGKLIEELGLKKVIDTELPYGVTAQTRTDGKNDYIFVMNFTQEEKTVELDEKEYIDLLEGETSDRKLTVPGYGVKILKRTKS
;
A
#
# COMPACT_ATOMS: atom_id res chain seq x y z
N ARG A 1 48.42 -13.38 4.46
CA ARG A 1 47.11 -13.56 3.80
C ARG A 1 46.27 -12.39 4.27
N SER A 2 45.95 -11.45 3.39
CA SER A 2 45.25 -10.21 3.76
C SER A 2 43.88 -10.56 4.36
N SER A 3 43.50 -9.83 5.40
CA SER A 3 42.20 -9.91 6.10
C SER A 3 40.99 -9.68 5.17
N ASP A 4 41.22 -9.13 3.98
CA ASP A 4 40.16 -8.69 3.06
C ASP A 4 39.48 -9.82 2.28
N LEU A 5 39.87 -11.09 2.49
CA LEU A 5 39.32 -12.27 1.81
C LEU A 5 38.36 -13.10 2.69
N GLN A 6 37.94 -12.59 3.84
CA GLN A 6 37.13 -13.36 4.82
C GLN A 6 35.62 -13.09 4.74
N ILE A 7 35.20 -11.98 4.12
CA ILE A 7 33.77 -11.64 4.00
C ILE A 7 33.22 -12.31 2.75
N GLU A 8 32.20 -13.14 2.93
CA GLU A 8 31.50 -13.87 1.87
C GLU A 8 30.00 -13.53 1.93
N SER A 9 29.27 -13.77 0.83
CA SER A 9 27.81 -13.63 0.81
C SER A 9 27.16 -14.61 1.79
N PRO A 10 26.01 -14.25 2.38
CA PRO A 10 25.32 -15.17 3.28
C PRO A 10 24.90 -16.45 2.56
N ALA A 11 25.00 -17.58 3.25
CA ALA A 11 24.71 -18.89 2.68
C ALA A 11 24.15 -19.87 3.72
N PRO A 12 23.20 -20.75 3.37
CA PRO A 12 22.63 -21.73 4.32
C PRO A 12 23.62 -22.75 4.90
N HIS A 13 24.83 -22.82 4.34
CA HIS A 13 25.92 -23.70 4.78
C HIS A 13 27.15 -22.91 5.24
N GLY A 14 27.00 -21.59 5.42
CA GLY A 14 28.03 -20.64 5.83
C GLY A 14 27.51 -19.72 6.94
N GLU A 15 27.78 -18.42 6.83
CA GLU A 15 27.24 -17.41 7.74
C GLU A 15 25.88 -16.91 7.22
N ASP A 16 24.85 -16.95 8.06
CA ASP A 16 23.52 -16.40 7.78
C ASP A 16 22.86 -15.78 9.03
N LEU A 17 23.59 -15.68 10.14
CA LEU A 17 23.10 -15.14 11.42
C LEU A 17 23.57 -13.70 11.67
N LEU A 18 24.49 -13.18 10.87
CA LEU A 18 24.93 -11.80 10.94
C LEU A 18 23.98 -10.88 10.14
N HIS A 19 22.92 -10.39 10.80
CA HIS A 19 21.87 -9.57 10.15
C HIS A 19 22.40 -8.38 9.34
N GLY A 20 23.44 -7.70 9.84
CA GLY A 20 24.11 -6.62 9.09
C GLY A 20 24.67 -7.08 7.74
N LEU A 21 25.25 -8.29 7.67
CA LEU A 21 25.72 -8.89 6.41
C LEU A 21 24.55 -9.26 5.50
N ASN A 22 23.48 -9.85 6.05
CA ASN A 22 22.29 -10.23 5.27
C ASN A 22 21.62 -9.00 4.63
N LEU A 23 21.48 -7.93 5.42
CA LEU A 23 20.91 -6.66 4.99
C LEU A 23 21.79 -5.99 3.91
N ASP A 24 23.10 -5.89 4.16
CA ASP A 24 24.03 -5.31 3.19
C ASP A 24 24.18 -6.16 1.93
N TRP A 25 23.99 -7.48 2.01
CA TRP A 25 23.91 -8.34 0.83
C TRP A 25 22.69 -8.00 -0.04
N LYS A 26 21.51 -7.80 0.55
CA LYS A 26 20.31 -7.36 -0.19
C LYS A 26 20.49 -5.97 -0.82
N ARG A 27 21.14 -5.04 -0.10
CA ARG A 27 21.55 -3.73 -0.64
C ARG A 27 22.52 -3.87 -1.81
N PHE A 28 23.55 -4.71 -1.67
CA PHE A 28 24.52 -4.99 -2.72
C PHE A 28 23.85 -5.58 -3.96
N VAL A 29 22.96 -6.57 -3.80
CA VAL A 29 22.19 -7.16 -4.90
C VAL A 29 21.38 -6.07 -5.61
N THR A 30 20.65 -5.23 -4.87
CA THR A 30 19.92 -4.09 -5.46
C THR A 30 20.85 -3.16 -6.23
N HIS A 31 21.98 -2.77 -5.64
CA HIS A 31 22.95 -1.89 -6.29
C HIS A 31 23.50 -2.52 -7.58
N GLN A 32 23.88 -3.80 -7.56
CA GLN A 32 24.39 -4.50 -8.73
C GLN A 32 23.33 -4.61 -9.83
N THR A 33 22.06 -4.87 -9.49
CA THR A 33 20.98 -4.90 -10.48
C THR A 33 20.73 -3.51 -11.09
N VAL A 34 20.77 -2.45 -10.29
CA VAL A 34 20.67 -1.07 -10.79
C VAL A 34 21.85 -0.73 -11.70
N ASP A 35 23.07 -1.13 -11.35
CA ASP A 35 24.25 -0.87 -12.18
C ASP A 35 24.21 -1.64 -13.50
N PHE A 36 23.74 -2.89 -13.46
CA PHE A 36 23.48 -3.68 -14.66
C PHE A 36 22.42 -3.03 -15.56
N PHE A 37 21.30 -2.57 -14.99
CA PHE A 37 20.29 -1.81 -15.73
C PHE A 37 20.90 -0.54 -16.37
N LYS A 38 21.70 0.23 -15.62
CA LYS A 38 22.40 1.41 -16.16
C LYS A 38 23.29 1.07 -17.36
N HIS A 39 23.99 -0.06 -17.30
CA HIS A 39 24.82 -0.54 -18.40
C HIS A 39 23.99 -0.85 -19.66
N GLU A 40 22.81 -1.45 -19.51
CA GLU A 40 21.90 -1.72 -20.64
C GLU A 40 21.34 -0.46 -21.30
N ILE A 41 20.98 0.55 -20.49
CA ILE A 41 20.33 1.76 -21.02
C ILE A 41 21.33 2.76 -21.61
N GLU A 42 22.60 2.70 -21.23
CA GLU A 42 23.65 3.61 -21.71
C GLU A 42 23.73 3.68 -23.25
N PRO A 43 23.85 2.57 -24.01
CA PRO A 43 23.86 2.62 -25.47
C PRO A 43 22.55 3.16 -26.06
N LEU A 44 21.40 2.89 -25.43
CA LEU A 44 20.09 3.39 -25.90
C LEU A 44 20.02 4.93 -25.78
N LYS A 45 20.42 5.45 -24.62
CA LYS A 45 20.43 6.90 -24.35
C LYS A 45 21.48 7.65 -25.17
N LYS A 46 22.60 7.01 -25.54
CA LYS A 46 23.58 7.58 -26.48
C LYS A 46 23.02 7.80 -27.89
N VAL A 47 22.14 6.91 -28.36
CA VAL A 47 21.52 7.01 -29.68
C VAL A 47 20.37 8.02 -29.66
N ASN A 48 19.51 7.97 -28.63
CA ASN A 48 18.44 8.93 -28.46
C ASN A 48 18.10 9.10 -26.97
N SER A 49 18.59 10.20 -26.39
CA SER A 49 18.37 10.52 -24.97
C SER A 49 16.91 10.80 -24.63
N ASN A 50 16.08 11.13 -25.63
CA ASN A 50 14.67 11.50 -25.43
C ASN A 50 13.72 10.30 -25.39
N LEU A 51 14.16 9.08 -25.76
CA LEU A 51 13.31 7.90 -25.62
C LEU A 51 13.14 7.54 -24.14
N PRO A 52 11.91 7.41 -23.64
CA PRO A 52 11.67 6.98 -22.26
C PRO A 52 12.09 5.52 -22.09
N VAL A 53 12.64 5.20 -20.92
CA VAL A 53 13.06 3.86 -20.54
C VAL A 53 12.37 3.47 -19.23
N THR A 54 11.96 2.21 -19.17
CA THR A 54 11.41 1.57 -17.96
C THR A 54 11.94 0.15 -17.86
N THR A 55 11.71 -0.47 -16.70
CA THR A 55 11.77 -1.92 -16.50
C THR A 55 10.52 -2.30 -15.70
N ASN A 56 9.95 -3.48 -15.95
CA ASN A 56 8.77 -3.95 -15.23
C ASN A 56 9.12 -4.42 -13.81
N PHE A 57 8.46 -3.84 -12.83
CA PHE A 57 8.53 -4.24 -11.44
C PHE A 57 7.49 -5.32 -11.11
N MET A 58 7.71 -6.03 -10.01
CA MET A 58 6.85 -7.11 -9.53
C MET A 58 6.13 -6.74 -8.22
N GLY A 59 5.58 -5.53 -8.15
CA GLY A 59 4.85 -5.02 -6.98
C GLY A 59 5.75 -4.89 -5.74
N ILE A 60 5.41 -5.58 -4.67
CA ILE A 60 6.17 -5.62 -3.41
C ILE A 60 7.25 -6.72 -3.41
N TYR A 61 7.91 -6.96 -4.54
CA TYR A 61 8.95 -7.99 -4.65
C TYR A 61 10.08 -7.76 -3.64
N GLU A 62 10.43 -8.81 -2.90
CA GLU A 62 11.39 -8.69 -1.79
C GLU A 62 12.85 -8.64 -2.24
N GLY A 63 13.18 -9.12 -3.43
CA GLY A 63 14.57 -9.28 -3.85
C GLY A 63 15.30 -7.97 -4.19
N LEU A 64 14.58 -6.87 -4.38
CA LEU A 64 15.13 -5.58 -4.81
C LEU A 64 14.42 -4.42 -4.10
N ASP A 65 15.15 -3.38 -3.73
CA ASP A 65 14.55 -2.11 -3.32
C ASP A 65 14.28 -1.22 -4.55
N TYR A 66 13.01 -1.13 -4.94
CA TYR A 66 12.59 -0.36 -6.11
C TYR A 66 12.77 1.16 -5.96
N TRP A 67 12.89 1.70 -4.74
CA TRP A 67 13.24 3.11 -4.55
C TRP A 67 14.62 3.45 -5.09
N LYS A 68 15.52 2.47 -5.23
CA LYS A 68 16.85 2.69 -5.82
C LYS A 68 16.84 2.77 -7.35
N PHE A 69 15.75 2.34 -8.01
CA PHE A 69 15.59 2.42 -9.46
C PHE A 69 15.00 3.75 -9.94
N VAL A 70 14.29 4.49 -9.08
CA VAL A 70 13.43 5.63 -9.48
C VAL A 70 14.19 6.78 -10.16
N ASN A 71 15.50 6.90 -9.92
CA ASN A 71 16.36 7.91 -10.54
C ASN A 71 16.84 7.52 -11.96
N TYR A 72 16.65 6.26 -12.37
CA TYR A 72 17.20 5.72 -13.61
C TYR A 72 16.12 5.30 -14.62
N VAL A 73 14.88 5.09 -14.18
CA VAL A 73 13.72 4.89 -15.04
C VAL A 73 13.01 6.21 -15.31
N ASP A 74 12.50 6.43 -16.53
CA ASP A 74 11.76 7.64 -16.90
C ASP A 74 10.29 7.56 -16.43
N VAL A 75 9.71 6.37 -16.49
CA VAL A 75 8.35 6.03 -16.06
C VAL A 75 8.40 4.74 -15.25
N ILE A 76 7.54 4.61 -14.23
CA ILE A 76 7.41 3.36 -13.47
C ILE A 76 6.52 2.42 -14.26
N SER A 77 6.87 1.13 -14.28
CA SER A 77 5.99 0.11 -14.83
C SER A 77 6.01 -1.16 -14.00
N TRP A 78 4.90 -1.88 -13.91
CA TRP A 78 4.85 -3.11 -13.12
C TRP A 78 3.83 -4.13 -13.64
N ASP A 79 3.97 -5.35 -13.13
CA ASP A 79 3.21 -6.53 -13.55
C ASP A 79 2.24 -6.97 -12.44
N ASN A 80 0.95 -7.00 -12.75
CA ASN A 80 -0.10 -7.28 -11.77
C ASN A 80 -0.86 -8.58 -12.07
N TYR A 81 -0.68 -9.58 -11.20
CA TYR A 81 -1.34 -10.87 -11.27
C TYR A 81 -2.08 -11.25 -9.97
N PRO A 82 -3.20 -10.58 -9.61
CA PRO A 82 -3.96 -10.93 -8.43
C PRO A 82 -4.64 -12.30 -8.59
N ARG A 83 -4.78 -13.03 -7.49
CA ARG A 83 -5.50 -14.32 -7.43
C ARG A 83 -7.02 -14.12 -7.35
N TRP A 84 -7.60 -13.43 -8.32
CA TRP A 84 -9.03 -13.13 -8.32
C TRP A 84 -9.88 -14.39 -8.10
N HIS A 85 -10.90 -14.23 -7.26
CA HIS A 85 -11.85 -15.26 -6.83
C HIS A 85 -11.23 -16.38 -5.99
N SER A 86 -10.02 -16.22 -5.45
CA SER A 86 -9.47 -17.20 -4.50
C SER A 86 -10.19 -17.12 -3.14
N ASN A 87 -10.44 -15.90 -2.66
CA ASN A 87 -11.15 -15.57 -1.42
C ASN A 87 -12.09 -14.37 -1.66
N ASP A 88 -12.14 -13.42 -0.72
CA ASP A 88 -12.84 -12.15 -0.89
C ASP A 88 -12.12 -11.23 -1.89
N ASP A 89 -12.79 -10.91 -2.99
CA ASP A 89 -12.26 -10.02 -4.03
C ASP A 89 -12.15 -8.58 -3.54
N TYR A 90 -12.97 -8.15 -2.56
CA TYR A 90 -12.90 -6.80 -2.01
C TYR A 90 -11.61 -6.59 -1.20
N ASP A 91 -11.28 -7.50 -0.30
CA ASP A 91 -10.02 -7.46 0.45
C ASP A 91 -8.78 -7.63 -0.45
N LEU A 92 -8.83 -8.50 -1.47
CA LEU A 92 -7.76 -8.62 -2.46
C LEU A 92 -7.56 -7.32 -3.24
N ALA A 93 -8.66 -6.67 -3.66
CA ALA A 93 -8.61 -5.40 -4.36
C ALA A 93 -7.98 -4.28 -3.53
N CYS A 94 -8.20 -4.25 -2.21
CA CYS A 94 -7.53 -3.33 -1.31
C CYS A 94 -6.00 -3.49 -1.38
N GLY A 95 -5.50 -4.73 -1.30
CA GLY A 95 -4.05 -5.00 -1.42
C GLY A 95 -3.49 -4.61 -2.79
N VAL A 96 -4.22 -4.89 -3.88
CA VAL A 96 -3.82 -4.48 -5.24
C VAL A 96 -3.77 -2.96 -5.38
N SER A 97 -4.74 -2.25 -4.80
CA SER A 97 -4.83 -0.79 -4.78
C SER A 97 -3.63 -0.16 -4.07
N MET A 98 -3.25 -0.69 -2.90
CA MET A 98 -2.07 -0.26 -2.16
C MET A 98 -0.79 -0.40 -3.01
N VAL A 99 -0.65 -1.48 -3.78
CA VAL A 99 0.51 -1.67 -4.66
C VAL A 99 0.47 -0.74 -5.88
N HIS A 100 -0.70 -0.42 -6.43
CA HIS A 100 -0.81 0.64 -7.44
C HIS A 100 -0.40 2.01 -6.89
N ASP A 101 -0.85 2.35 -5.68
CA ASP A 101 -0.50 3.60 -4.99
C ASP A 101 1.01 3.68 -4.71
N LEU A 102 1.65 2.57 -4.32
CA LEU A 102 3.10 2.47 -4.19
C LEU A 102 3.80 2.78 -5.52
N ASN A 103 3.38 2.16 -6.62
CA ASN A 103 3.99 2.38 -7.94
C ASN A 103 3.83 3.83 -8.43
N ARG A 104 2.67 4.46 -8.20
CA ARG A 104 2.46 5.88 -8.49
C ARG A 104 3.36 6.77 -7.62
N SER A 105 3.51 6.42 -6.35
CA SER A 105 4.28 7.21 -5.36
C SER A 105 5.79 7.19 -5.61
N LEU A 106 6.33 6.12 -6.20
CA LEU A 106 7.77 5.96 -6.51
C LEU A 106 8.37 7.14 -7.31
N LYS A 107 7.57 7.80 -8.16
CA LYS A 107 7.98 9.02 -8.90
C LYS A 107 7.16 10.24 -8.52
N GLY A 108 6.78 10.36 -7.25
CA GLY A 108 6.15 11.55 -6.70
C GLY A 108 4.77 11.84 -7.27
N GLY A 109 4.00 10.81 -7.61
CA GLY A 109 2.65 10.96 -8.15
C GLY A 109 2.56 10.90 -9.68
N LYS A 110 3.68 10.76 -10.41
CA LYS A 110 3.60 10.59 -11.88
C LYS A 110 2.84 9.29 -12.24
N PRO A 111 2.04 9.30 -13.32
CA PRO A 111 1.41 8.08 -13.80
C PRO A 111 2.42 6.96 -14.06
N PHE A 112 1.98 5.73 -13.84
CA PHE A 112 2.77 4.52 -14.11
C PHE A 112 2.17 3.76 -15.29
N MET A 113 2.84 2.69 -15.71
CA MET A 113 2.36 1.76 -16.73
C MET A 113 2.05 0.40 -16.09
N LEU A 114 0.82 -0.09 -16.26
CA LEU A 114 0.52 -1.50 -16.04
C LEU A 114 1.09 -2.28 -17.23
N MET A 115 2.34 -2.73 -17.10
CA MET A 115 3.10 -3.36 -18.20
C MET A 115 2.59 -4.77 -18.48
N GLU A 116 2.24 -5.50 -17.44
CA GLU A 116 1.62 -6.80 -17.60
C GLU A 116 0.45 -7.02 -16.65
N SER A 117 -0.54 -7.73 -17.17
CA SER A 117 -1.60 -8.38 -16.43
C SER A 117 -2.13 -9.54 -17.28
N THR A 118 -2.85 -10.49 -16.68
CA THR A 118 -3.51 -11.54 -17.47
C THR A 118 -4.95 -11.14 -17.82
N PRO A 119 -5.40 -11.34 -19.07
CA PRO A 119 -6.80 -11.15 -19.43
C PRO A 119 -7.72 -12.29 -18.95
N SER A 120 -7.15 -13.35 -18.36
CA SER A 120 -7.94 -14.50 -17.89
C SER A 120 -7.34 -15.18 -16.67
N THR A 121 -6.23 -15.91 -16.84
CA THR A 121 -5.60 -16.70 -15.79
C THR A 121 -4.09 -16.76 -15.97
N THR A 122 -3.37 -17.13 -14.92
CA THR A 122 -1.92 -17.38 -14.93
C THR A 122 -1.64 -18.87 -15.04
N ASN A 123 -0.45 -19.28 -15.48
CA ASN A 123 -0.02 -20.69 -15.49
C ASN A 123 0.74 -21.13 -14.22
N TRP A 124 1.25 -20.19 -13.41
CA TRP A 124 2.21 -20.47 -12.33
C TRP A 124 1.61 -20.37 -10.92
N HIS A 125 0.39 -19.85 -10.77
CA HIS A 125 -0.36 -19.95 -9.51
C HIS A 125 -0.73 -21.41 -9.21
N GLU A 126 -0.94 -21.71 -7.93
CA GLU A 126 -1.44 -23.02 -7.47
C GLU A 126 -2.75 -23.41 -8.15
N VAL A 127 -3.61 -22.43 -8.44
CA VAL A 127 -4.87 -22.62 -9.16
C VAL A 127 -5.01 -21.56 -10.26
N SER A 128 -5.02 -22.01 -11.52
CA SER A 128 -5.32 -21.18 -12.69
C SER A 128 -6.82 -20.89 -12.82
N LYS A 129 -7.36 -20.05 -11.93
CA LYS A 129 -8.78 -19.67 -11.93
C LYS A 129 -9.05 -18.61 -13.00
N LEU A 130 -10.21 -18.70 -13.65
CA LEU A 130 -10.66 -17.71 -14.62
C LEU A 130 -11.20 -16.47 -13.92
N LYS A 131 -10.85 -15.27 -14.41
CA LYS A 131 -11.63 -14.05 -14.14
C LYS A 131 -13.09 -14.28 -14.57
N ARG A 132 -14.03 -14.00 -13.67
CA ARG A 132 -15.47 -13.99 -13.94
C ARG A 132 -15.82 -12.81 -14.87
N PRO A 133 -16.96 -12.85 -15.58
CA PRO A 133 -17.43 -11.71 -16.39
C PRO A 133 -17.44 -10.40 -15.56
N GLY A 134 -17.02 -9.29 -16.18
CA GLY A 134 -16.87 -7.98 -15.53
C GLY A 134 -15.51 -7.78 -14.85
N MET A 135 -14.95 -8.81 -14.20
CA MET A 135 -13.69 -8.68 -13.43
C MET A 135 -12.50 -8.21 -14.28
N HIS A 136 -12.42 -8.57 -15.57
CA HIS A 136 -11.33 -8.09 -16.42
C HIS A 136 -11.40 -6.58 -16.66
N LEU A 137 -12.59 -6.04 -16.91
CA LEU A 137 -12.80 -4.59 -17.02
C LEU A 137 -12.51 -3.91 -15.68
N LEU A 138 -13.09 -4.40 -14.60
CA LEU A 138 -12.91 -3.85 -13.27
C LEU A 138 -11.43 -3.78 -12.85
N SER A 139 -10.69 -4.89 -12.94
CA SER A 139 -9.25 -4.91 -12.59
C SER A 139 -8.38 -4.05 -13.51
N SER A 140 -8.76 -3.90 -14.79
CA SER A 140 -8.07 -3.01 -15.72
C SER A 140 -8.28 -1.53 -15.34
N ILE A 141 -9.53 -1.16 -15.06
CA ILE A 141 -9.88 0.22 -14.68
C ILE A 141 -9.40 0.54 -13.27
N GLN A 142 -9.29 -0.43 -12.37
CA GLN A 142 -8.64 -0.25 -11.07
C GLN A 142 -7.20 0.28 -11.22
N ALA A 143 -6.40 -0.30 -12.13
CA ALA A 143 -5.07 0.21 -12.38
C ALA A 143 -5.09 1.67 -12.89
N VAL A 144 -6.00 1.98 -13.81
CA VAL A 144 -6.19 3.35 -14.33
C VAL A 144 -6.59 4.32 -13.23
N ALA A 145 -7.51 3.92 -12.37
CA ALA A 145 -8.04 4.71 -11.26
C ALA A 145 -6.96 5.11 -10.25
N HIS A 146 -5.97 4.23 -10.02
CA HIS A 146 -4.85 4.49 -9.12
C HIS A 146 -3.63 5.14 -9.80
N GLY A 147 -3.70 5.45 -11.11
CA GLY A 147 -2.69 6.25 -11.81
C GLY A 147 -1.98 5.55 -12.97
N SER A 148 -2.47 4.41 -13.46
CA SER A 148 -1.93 3.82 -14.70
C SER A 148 -2.39 4.60 -15.92
N ASP A 149 -1.48 4.92 -16.83
CA ASP A 149 -1.80 5.44 -18.18
C ASP A 149 -1.85 4.34 -19.24
N THR A 150 -1.62 3.08 -18.85
CA THR A 150 -1.71 1.93 -19.75
C THR A 150 -2.48 0.76 -19.13
N VAL A 151 -3.00 -0.12 -19.97
CA VAL A 151 -3.44 -1.46 -19.60
C VAL A 151 -2.84 -2.41 -20.61
N GLN A 152 -1.81 -3.16 -20.20
CA GLN A 152 -1.10 -4.09 -21.07
C GLN A 152 -1.19 -5.52 -20.51
N TYR A 153 -0.89 -6.48 -21.38
CA TYR A 153 -1.09 -7.90 -21.09
C TYR A 153 0.15 -8.74 -21.41
N PHE A 154 0.48 -9.63 -20.48
CA PHE A 154 1.14 -10.87 -20.84
C PHE A 154 0.05 -11.92 -21.13
N GLN A 155 -0.12 -12.40 -22.35
CA GLN A 155 0.56 -12.03 -23.60
C GLN A 155 -0.49 -11.77 -24.70
N TRP A 156 -0.04 -11.29 -25.87
CA TRP A 156 -0.95 -11.08 -27.00
C TRP A 156 -1.57 -12.41 -27.49
N ARG A 157 -0.77 -13.43 -27.73
CA ARG A 157 -1.21 -14.73 -28.24
C ARG A 157 -0.54 -15.84 -27.45
N LYS A 158 -1.28 -16.84 -26.99
CA LYS A 158 -0.70 -17.95 -26.25
C LYS A 158 0.44 -18.60 -27.02
N SER A 159 1.56 -18.79 -26.34
CA SER A 159 2.64 -19.63 -26.83
C SER A 159 2.14 -21.06 -27.11
N ARG A 160 2.63 -21.68 -28.19
CA ARG A 160 2.24 -23.06 -28.56
C ARG A 160 2.88 -24.12 -27.65
N GLY A 161 4.04 -23.83 -27.08
CA GLY A 161 4.84 -24.75 -26.26
C GLY A 161 5.52 -24.05 -25.09
N SER A 162 6.38 -24.79 -24.38
CA SER A 162 7.11 -24.33 -23.18
C SER A 162 6.23 -24.15 -21.93
N SER A 163 6.79 -23.51 -20.90
CA SER A 163 6.24 -23.32 -19.55
C SER A 163 4.94 -22.52 -19.55
N GLU A 164 4.81 -21.50 -20.39
CA GLU A 164 3.71 -20.52 -20.34
C GLU A 164 2.66 -20.70 -21.44
N LYS A 165 2.66 -21.85 -22.15
CA LYS A 165 1.64 -22.17 -23.17
C LYS A 165 0.20 -22.11 -22.67
N PHE A 166 -0.01 -22.21 -21.35
CA PHE A 166 -1.32 -22.13 -20.71
C PHE A 166 -1.55 -20.82 -19.94
N HIS A 167 -0.63 -19.87 -19.99
CA HIS A 167 -0.89 -18.52 -19.49
C HIS A 167 -2.00 -17.88 -20.33
N GLY A 168 -2.83 -17.06 -19.69
CA GLY A 168 -3.86 -16.26 -20.36
C GLY A 168 -3.27 -15.35 -21.44
N ALA A 169 -4.04 -15.11 -22.50
CA ALA A 169 -3.66 -14.23 -23.59
C ALA A 169 -4.91 -13.63 -24.24
N VAL A 170 -4.74 -12.57 -25.03
CA VAL A 170 -5.82 -12.01 -25.84
C VAL A 170 -6.31 -13.01 -26.88
N VAL A 171 -5.37 -13.67 -27.58
CA VAL A 171 -5.65 -14.71 -28.57
C VAL A 171 -5.28 -16.09 -28.05
N ASP A 172 -6.29 -16.94 -27.93
CA ASP A 172 -6.13 -18.34 -27.52
C ASP A 172 -5.57 -19.21 -28.65
N HIS A 173 -5.29 -20.49 -28.36
CA HIS A 173 -4.82 -21.47 -29.35
C HIS A 173 -5.82 -21.71 -30.49
N CYS A 174 -7.12 -21.40 -30.31
CA CYS A 174 -8.12 -21.43 -31.38
C CYS A 174 -7.83 -20.41 -32.49
N GLY A 175 -7.04 -19.37 -32.19
CA GLY A 175 -6.49 -18.46 -33.18
C GLY A 175 -7.41 -17.33 -33.68
N HIS A 176 -8.61 -17.17 -33.11
CA HIS A 176 -9.63 -16.19 -33.53
C HIS A 176 -10.25 -15.43 -32.35
N GLU A 177 -11.01 -14.38 -32.67
CA GLU A 177 -11.64 -13.42 -31.76
C GLU A 177 -12.92 -13.92 -31.08
N ASN A 178 -13.51 -15.01 -31.56
CA ASN A 178 -14.77 -15.56 -31.01
C ASN A 178 -14.57 -16.31 -29.68
N THR A 179 -13.98 -15.66 -28.68
CA THR A 179 -13.82 -16.18 -27.32
C THR A 179 -14.32 -15.15 -26.31
N ARG A 180 -14.78 -15.63 -25.14
CA ARG A 180 -15.19 -14.74 -24.03
C ARG A 180 -14.06 -13.79 -23.61
N VAL A 181 -12.82 -14.29 -23.52
CA VAL A 181 -11.65 -13.50 -23.09
C VAL A 181 -11.32 -12.41 -24.11
N PHE A 182 -11.37 -12.70 -25.41
CA PHE A 182 -11.18 -11.68 -26.43
C PHE A 182 -12.28 -10.60 -26.34
N ASN A 183 -13.53 -10.99 -26.11
CA ASN A 183 -14.62 -10.03 -25.93
C ASN A 183 -14.44 -9.15 -24.68
N ASP A 184 -14.00 -9.71 -23.56
CA ASP A 184 -13.66 -8.93 -22.35
C ASP A 184 -12.54 -7.91 -22.64
N VAL A 185 -11.50 -8.31 -23.38
CA VAL A 185 -10.40 -7.41 -23.79
C VAL A 185 -10.91 -6.32 -24.74
N LYS A 186 -11.80 -6.67 -25.68
CA LYS A 186 -12.45 -5.70 -26.57
C LYS A 186 -13.20 -4.63 -25.78
N ILE A 187 -13.99 -5.03 -24.78
CA ILE A 187 -14.73 -4.11 -23.90
C ILE A 187 -13.77 -3.15 -23.18
N VAL A 188 -12.64 -3.66 -22.68
CA VAL A 188 -11.60 -2.79 -22.08
C VAL A 188 -11.08 -1.78 -23.10
N GLY A 189 -10.72 -2.24 -24.31
CA GLY A 189 -10.25 -1.37 -25.39
C GLY A 189 -11.26 -0.26 -25.72
N GLU A 190 -12.52 -0.62 -25.93
CA GLU A 190 -13.61 0.34 -26.21
C GLU A 190 -13.80 1.34 -25.04
N THR A 191 -13.71 0.87 -23.80
CA THR A 191 -13.79 1.72 -22.60
C THR A 191 -12.64 2.74 -22.57
N LEU A 192 -11.40 2.28 -22.78
CA LEU A 192 -10.21 3.14 -22.71
C LEU A 192 -10.22 4.24 -23.78
N THR A 193 -10.80 4.02 -24.97
CA THR A 193 -10.93 5.07 -26.00
C THR A 193 -11.80 6.26 -25.58
N ARG A 194 -12.58 6.13 -24.51
CA ARG A 194 -13.42 7.21 -23.95
C ARG A 194 -12.74 7.97 -22.82
N LEU A 195 -11.52 7.58 -22.45
CA LEU A 195 -10.80 8.08 -21.27
C LEU A 195 -9.55 8.89 -21.61
N ASP A 196 -9.43 9.39 -22.84
CA ASP A 196 -8.27 10.18 -23.29
C ASP A 196 -8.00 11.40 -22.39
N GLU A 197 -9.05 12.01 -21.82
CA GLU A 197 -8.92 13.13 -20.89
C GLU A 197 -8.20 12.78 -19.57
N ILE A 198 -8.09 11.49 -19.23
CA ILE A 198 -7.49 11.01 -17.98
C ILE A 198 -5.97 10.82 -18.12
N ILE A 199 -5.44 10.70 -19.34
CA ILE A 199 -4.01 10.47 -19.57
C ILE A 199 -3.19 11.61 -18.96
N GLY A 200 -2.16 11.29 -18.19
CA GLY A 200 -1.31 12.28 -17.53
C GLY A 200 -1.86 12.88 -16.23
N THR A 201 -3.14 12.65 -15.92
CA THR A 201 -3.76 13.14 -14.67
C THR A 201 -3.25 12.37 -13.46
N THR A 202 -3.37 12.91 -12.24
CA THR A 202 -2.93 12.20 -11.03
C THR A 202 -3.83 12.53 -9.84
N VAL A 203 -3.44 12.17 -8.62
CA VAL A 203 -4.13 12.52 -7.39
C VAL A 203 -3.20 13.29 -6.46
N GLU A 204 -3.78 14.06 -5.54
CA GLU A 204 -3.06 14.84 -4.53
C GLU A 204 -3.45 14.33 -3.12
N PRO A 205 -2.89 13.20 -2.64
CA PRO A 205 -3.26 12.64 -1.35
C PRO A 205 -2.78 13.50 -0.17
N GLU A 206 -3.62 13.59 0.87
CA GLU A 206 -3.28 14.21 2.16
C GLU A 206 -2.79 13.18 3.19
N VAL A 207 -2.77 11.89 2.83
CA VAL A 207 -2.35 10.76 3.66
C VAL A 207 -1.16 10.06 3.00
N ALA A 208 -0.18 9.71 3.82
CA ALA A 208 0.94 8.86 3.44
C ALA A 208 1.08 7.66 4.39
N ILE A 209 1.39 6.49 3.83
CA ILE A 209 1.76 5.29 4.57
C ILE A 209 3.19 4.89 4.19
N ILE A 210 4.04 4.64 5.20
CA ILE A 210 5.41 4.20 4.98
C ILE A 210 5.45 2.69 4.72
N PHE A 211 5.94 2.33 3.53
CA PHE A 211 6.41 1.01 3.16
C PHE A 211 7.88 1.09 2.76
N ASP A 212 8.78 0.49 3.55
CA ASP A 212 10.22 0.56 3.32
C ASP A 212 10.85 -0.83 3.20
N TRP A 213 11.65 -1.03 2.13
CA TRP A 213 12.27 -2.31 1.82
C TRP A 213 13.37 -2.69 2.80
N GLU A 214 14.22 -1.75 3.22
CA GLU A 214 15.30 -2.05 4.16
C GLU A 214 14.74 -2.33 5.56
N ASN A 215 13.70 -1.58 5.96
CA ASN A 215 12.91 -1.89 7.15
C ASN A 215 12.35 -3.32 7.11
N ARG A 216 11.66 -3.66 6.02
CA ARG A 216 11.09 -5.00 5.81
C ARG A 216 12.15 -6.09 5.85
N TRP A 217 13.28 -5.89 5.19
CA TRP A 217 14.37 -6.87 5.14
C TRP A 217 14.94 -7.16 6.51
N ALA A 218 15.32 -6.11 7.25
CA ALA A 218 15.88 -6.27 8.58
C ALA A 218 14.88 -6.92 9.54
N MET A 219 13.63 -6.45 9.51
CA MET A 219 12.58 -6.96 10.39
C MET A 219 12.22 -8.44 10.12
N LYS A 220 12.23 -8.89 8.85
CA LYS A 220 11.99 -10.29 8.50
C LYS A 220 13.18 -11.21 8.79
N ASP A 221 14.39 -10.68 8.76
CA ASP A 221 15.62 -11.43 9.03
C ASP A 221 15.88 -11.58 10.53
N ALA A 222 15.35 -10.66 11.35
CA ALA A 222 15.48 -10.66 12.80
C ALA A 222 14.97 -11.95 13.45
N GLN A 223 15.71 -12.42 14.47
CA GLN A 223 15.28 -13.53 15.32
C GLN A 223 14.41 -13.02 16.47
N GLY A 224 13.10 -13.15 16.31
CA GLY A 224 12.09 -12.60 17.20
C GLY A 224 11.47 -11.30 16.65
N PRO A 225 10.40 -10.80 17.29
CA PRO A 225 9.78 -11.35 18.50
C PRO A 225 8.81 -12.50 18.19
N ARG A 226 8.44 -12.69 16.91
CA ARG A 226 7.49 -13.73 16.46
C ARG A 226 7.97 -14.42 15.17
N ASN A 227 8.78 -15.47 15.33
CA ASN A 227 9.42 -16.18 14.22
C ASN A 227 8.45 -16.90 13.25
N ILE A 228 7.22 -17.16 13.69
CA ILE A 228 6.18 -17.78 12.85
C ILE A 228 5.49 -16.78 11.91
N GLY A 229 5.89 -15.49 11.96
CA GLY A 229 5.40 -14.45 11.07
C GLY A 229 5.06 -13.17 11.84
N ILE A 230 5.62 -12.07 11.37
CA ILE A 230 5.32 -10.69 11.80
C ILE A 230 4.36 -9.97 10.83
N HIS A 231 4.13 -10.54 9.65
CA HIS A 231 3.12 -10.11 8.68
C HIS A 231 3.12 -8.61 8.33
N TYR A 232 4.30 -8.05 8.06
CA TYR A 232 4.48 -6.61 7.77
C TYR A 232 3.56 -6.10 6.66
N GLU A 233 3.54 -6.80 5.52
CA GLU A 233 2.75 -6.37 4.36
C GLU A 233 1.25 -6.38 4.65
N GLU A 234 0.77 -7.36 5.41
CA GLU A 234 -0.60 -7.43 5.89
C GLU A 234 -0.91 -6.28 6.86
N THR A 235 -0.02 -5.97 7.81
CA THR A 235 -0.20 -4.85 8.75
C THR A 235 -0.22 -3.50 8.03
N VAL A 236 0.63 -3.29 7.01
CA VAL A 236 0.57 -2.08 6.19
C VAL A 236 -0.78 -2.00 5.45
N LYS A 237 -1.27 -3.11 4.87
CA LYS A 237 -2.59 -3.18 4.22
C LYS A 237 -3.73 -2.88 5.21
N GLU A 238 -3.66 -3.40 6.43
CA GLU A 238 -4.66 -3.17 7.48
C GLU A 238 -4.77 -1.69 7.87
N ASN A 239 -3.65 -0.95 7.84
CA ASN A 239 -3.64 0.50 8.08
C ASN A 239 -4.05 1.31 6.84
N TYR A 240 -3.88 0.77 5.64
CA TYR A 240 -4.35 1.37 4.38
C TYR A 240 -5.86 1.22 4.18
N LYS A 241 -6.42 0.06 4.57
CA LYS A 241 -7.80 -0.35 4.27
C LYS A 241 -8.88 0.64 4.70
N PRO A 242 -8.84 1.29 5.88
CA PRO A 242 -9.86 2.26 6.29
C PRO A 242 -9.99 3.46 5.35
N PHE A 243 -8.87 3.94 4.80
CA PHE A 243 -8.86 5.04 3.82
C PHE A 243 -9.46 4.59 2.49
N TRP A 244 -9.06 3.41 2.02
CA TRP A 244 -9.58 2.83 0.78
C TRP A 244 -11.09 2.54 0.84
N LYS A 245 -11.59 2.05 1.98
CA LYS A 245 -13.03 1.85 2.26
C LYS A 245 -13.80 3.18 2.21
N ASN A 246 -13.20 4.27 2.68
CA ASN A 246 -13.80 5.60 2.69
C ASN A 246 -13.56 6.42 1.41
N GLY A 247 -12.86 5.86 0.41
CA GLY A 247 -12.47 6.60 -0.78
C GLY A 247 -11.60 7.81 -0.48
N VAL A 248 -10.66 7.69 0.46
CA VAL A 248 -9.65 8.72 0.76
C VAL A 248 -8.36 8.34 0.03
N PRO A 249 -7.82 9.21 -0.85
CA PRO A 249 -6.57 8.93 -1.54
C PRO A 249 -5.38 8.81 -0.57
N VAL A 250 -4.47 7.88 -0.86
CA VAL A 250 -3.27 7.60 -0.07
C VAL A 250 -2.06 7.49 -1.00
N ASP A 251 -0.93 8.06 -0.60
CA ASP A 251 0.39 7.70 -1.16
C ASP A 251 1.05 6.63 -0.28
N VAL A 252 1.73 5.67 -0.90
CA VAL A 252 2.55 4.67 -0.20
C VAL A 252 4.01 4.96 -0.50
N ILE A 253 4.73 5.50 0.50
CA ILE A 253 6.08 6.08 0.36
C ILE A 253 7.10 5.29 1.17
N ASN A 254 8.41 5.54 0.98
CA ASN A 254 9.42 5.10 1.95
C ASN A 254 9.73 6.18 2.99
N MET A 255 10.58 5.84 3.96
CA MET A 255 10.96 6.76 5.03
C MET A 255 11.86 7.93 4.57
N ASP A 256 12.43 7.83 3.38
CA ASP A 256 13.34 8.85 2.82
C ASP A 256 12.59 9.98 2.11
N CYS A 257 11.32 9.78 1.74
CA CYS A 257 10.46 10.76 1.05
C CYS A 257 10.18 12.04 1.87
N ASP A 258 9.76 13.11 1.19
CA ASP A 258 9.28 14.33 1.86
C ASP A 258 7.86 14.12 2.43
N PHE A 259 7.67 14.56 3.68
CA PHE A 259 6.41 14.43 4.41
C PHE A 259 5.57 15.72 4.38
N SER A 260 6.17 16.84 3.95
CA SER A 260 5.62 18.19 4.18
C SER A 260 4.23 18.44 3.56
N LYS A 261 3.89 17.72 2.49
CA LYS A 261 2.60 17.87 1.78
C LYS A 261 1.44 17.12 2.44
N TYR A 262 1.71 16.19 3.36
CA TYR A 262 0.69 15.36 3.97
C TYR A 262 0.13 16.00 5.24
N LYS A 263 -1.13 15.69 5.57
CA LYS A 263 -1.72 15.96 6.88
C LYS A 263 -1.51 14.80 7.84
N LEU A 264 -1.50 13.57 7.31
CA LEU A 264 -1.39 12.34 8.08
C LEU A 264 -0.26 11.46 7.52
N LEU A 265 0.69 11.10 8.38
CA LEU A 265 1.77 10.15 8.09
C LEU A 265 1.62 8.92 8.99
N ILE A 266 1.56 7.74 8.40
CA ILE A 266 1.36 6.47 9.10
C ILE A 266 2.58 5.58 8.84
N ALA A 267 3.16 5.02 9.88
CA ALA A 267 4.34 4.18 9.81
C ALA A 267 4.13 2.89 10.60
N PRO A 268 3.38 1.91 10.05
CA PRO A 268 3.17 0.62 10.69
C PRO A 268 4.49 -0.14 10.76
N MET A 269 4.88 -0.60 11.95
CA MET A 269 6.09 -1.39 12.21
C MET A 269 7.33 -0.80 11.52
N LEU A 270 7.58 0.49 11.75
CA LEU A 270 8.81 1.17 11.29
C LEU A 270 9.99 0.77 12.19
N TYR A 271 10.28 -0.53 12.19
CA TYR A 271 11.31 -1.21 12.95
C TYR A 271 12.68 -0.54 12.83
N MET A 272 13.09 -0.25 11.59
CA MET A 272 14.30 0.50 11.28
C MET A 272 13.98 2.00 11.16
N VAL A 273 14.77 2.83 11.84
CA VAL A 273 14.75 4.29 11.66
C VAL A 273 16.15 4.75 11.28
N LYS A 274 16.35 5.09 10.00
CA LYS A 274 17.64 5.58 9.51
C LYS A 274 17.97 6.94 10.10
N GLN A 275 19.26 7.28 10.11
CA GLN A 275 19.72 8.61 10.50
C GLN A 275 18.92 9.72 9.78
N GLY A 276 18.41 10.69 10.54
CA GLY A 276 17.63 11.82 10.01
C GLY A 276 16.12 11.57 9.87
N VAL A 277 15.66 10.32 9.84
CA VAL A 277 14.23 9.99 9.69
C VAL A 277 13.44 10.41 10.92
N GLY A 278 13.97 10.16 12.13
CA GLY A 278 13.34 10.58 13.38
C GLY A 278 13.19 12.11 13.46
N GLU A 279 14.21 12.85 13.06
CA GLU A 279 14.19 14.32 12.99
C GLU A 279 13.18 14.83 11.97
N LYS A 280 13.07 14.19 10.79
CA LYS A 280 12.07 14.53 9.77
C LYS A 280 10.64 14.32 10.28
N ILE A 281 10.38 13.19 10.95
CA ILE A 281 9.06 12.91 11.53
C ILE A 281 8.75 13.93 12.64
N LYS A 282 9.72 14.22 13.51
CA LYS A 282 9.58 15.22 14.56
C LYS A 282 9.25 16.61 13.98
N GLU A 283 9.93 17.03 12.92
CA GLU A 283 9.67 18.31 12.26
C GLU A 283 8.31 18.33 11.55
N PHE A 284 7.90 17.23 10.92
CA PHE A 284 6.57 17.07 10.33
C PHE A 284 5.46 17.28 11.39
N VAL A 285 5.55 16.60 12.53
CA VAL A 285 4.55 16.75 13.61
C VAL A 285 4.60 18.15 14.21
N LYS A 286 5.81 18.68 14.45
CA LYS A 286 5.98 20.03 14.99
C LYS A 286 5.32 21.11 14.13
N ASN A 287 5.28 20.91 12.81
CA ASN A 287 4.65 21.83 11.86
C ASN A 287 3.14 21.64 11.68
N GLY A 288 2.52 20.72 12.43
CA GLY A 288 1.07 20.51 12.43
C GLY A 288 0.63 19.20 11.79
N GLY A 289 1.57 18.35 11.35
CA GLY A 289 1.27 17.02 10.86
C GLY A 289 0.78 16.09 11.97
N THR A 290 -0.05 15.12 11.59
CA THR A 290 -0.44 14.01 12.47
C THR A 290 0.36 12.77 12.10
N PHE A 291 1.08 12.20 13.06
CA PHE A 291 1.85 10.98 12.89
C PHE A 291 1.19 9.80 13.60
N VAL A 292 1.20 8.62 12.99
CA VAL A 292 0.76 7.37 13.62
C VAL A 292 1.87 6.33 13.46
N ALA A 293 2.38 5.81 14.58
CA ALA A 293 3.25 4.65 14.61
C ALA A 293 2.54 3.48 15.31
N THR A 294 3.05 2.28 15.12
CA THR A 294 2.56 1.09 15.81
C THR A 294 3.67 0.45 16.64
N TYR A 295 3.29 -0.57 17.41
CA TYR A 295 4.21 -1.56 17.99
C TYR A 295 5.33 -1.93 17.02
N TRP A 296 6.48 -2.26 17.60
CA TRP A 296 7.68 -2.68 16.86
C TRP A 296 8.27 -1.60 15.92
N SER A 297 8.08 -0.32 16.26
CA SER A 297 8.69 0.81 15.55
C SER A 297 9.86 1.41 16.35
N GLY A 298 10.90 1.90 15.67
CA GLY A 298 12.03 2.60 16.30
C GLY A 298 12.95 1.69 17.12
N ILE A 299 13.21 0.49 16.60
CA ILE A 299 13.98 -0.56 17.30
C ILE A 299 15.46 -0.50 16.91
N VAL A 300 15.76 -0.36 15.61
CA VAL A 300 17.14 -0.43 15.08
C VAL A 300 17.51 0.71 14.14
N ASN A 301 18.82 0.93 13.98
CA ASN A 301 19.37 1.82 12.96
C ASN A 301 19.54 1.11 11.60
N GLU A 302 20.15 1.80 10.62
CA GLU A 302 20.36 1.31 9.26
C GLU A 302 21.26 0.06 9.14
N THR A 303 21.97 -0.32 10.20
CA THR A 303 22.83 -1.53 10.24
C THR A 303 22.25 -2.60 11.17
N ASP A 304 20.96 -2.52 11.48
CA ASP A 304 20.25 -3.45 12.36
C ASP A 304 20.75 -3.46 13.82
N LEU A 305 21.42 -2.37 14.26
CA LEU A 305 21.84 -2.23 15.65
C LEU A 305 20.71 -1.58 16.46
N CYS A 306 20.31 -2.24 17.54
CA CYS A 306 19.29 -1.73 18.45
C CYS A 306 19.66 -0.34 19.00
N PHE A 307 18.70 0.56 19.01
CA PHE A 307 18.82 1.82 19.73
C PHE A 307 18.96 1.54 21.23
N LEU A 308 19.99 2.14 21.83
CA LEU A 308 20.15 2.14 23.29
C LEU A 308 19.41 3.33 23.89
N GLY A 309 19.00 3.20 25.15
CA GLY A 309 18.28 4.25 25.88
C GLY A 309 16.77 4.09 25.92
N GLY A 310 16.20 3.11 25.21
CA GLY A 310 14.79 2.70 25.28
C GLY A 310 14.00 2.97 23.99
N PHE A 311 13.10 2.05 23.64
CA PHE A 311 12.26 2.14 22.44
C PHE A 311 11.09 3.13 22.64
N PRO A 312 10.57 3.79 21.59
CA PRO A 312 10.85 3.63 20.16
C PRO A 312 12.00 4.52 19.64
N GLY A 313 13.11 4.60 20.39
CA GLY A 313 14.37 5.15 19.92
C GLY A 313 14.22 6.61 19.46
N PRO A 314 14.59 6.95 18.21
CA PRO A 314 14.43 8.32 17.68
C PRO A 314 12.99 8.86 17.68
N LEU A 315 11.98 7.99 17.79
CA LEU A 315 10.57 8.37 17.80
C LEU A 315 10.02 8.62 19.21
N ARG A 316 10.78 8.30 20.26
CA ARG A 316 10.34 8.33 21.66
C ARG A 316 9.82 9.71 22.10
N GLU A 317 10.57 10.76 21.79
CA GLU A 317 10.20 12.12 22.18
C GLU A 317 8.91 12.59 21.50
N VAL A 318 8.76 12.32 20.20
CA VAL A 318 7.57 12.76 19.45
C VAL A 318 6.33 11.95 19.85
N LEU A 319 6.48 10.64 20.10
CA LEU A 319 5.39 9.78 20.55
C LEU A 319 5.06 9.94 22.03
N GLY A 320 5.98 10.47 22.85
CA GLY A 320 5.76 10.70 24.28
C GLY A 320 5.52 9.42 25.08
N ILE A 321 6.15 8.31 24.68
CA ILE A 321 6.00 6.99 25.30
C ILE A 321 7.34 6.25 25.35
N TRP A 322 7.48 5.33 26.30
CA TRP A 322 8.57 4.35 26.33
C TRP A 322 8.00 2.93 26.19
N SER A 323 8.40 2.23 25.13
CA SER A 323 8.14 0.79 24.94
C SER A 323 9.17 0.00 25.74
N GLU A 324 8.70 -0.70 26.79
CA GLU A 324 9.54 -1.46 27.72
C GLU A 324 9.87 -2.85 27.18
N GLU A 325 8.84 -3.57 26.73
CA GLU A 325 8.93 -4.95 26.24
C GLU A 325 7.73 -5.28 25.34
N ILE A 326 7.90 -6.25 24.44
CA ILE A 326 6.83 -6.72 23.55
C ILE A 326 6.45 -8.16 23.89
N ASP A 327 5.15 -8.42 24.04
CA ASP A 327 4.58 -9.75 24.23
C ASP A 327 4.15 -10.32 22.87
N ALA A 328 4.68 -11.50 22.52
CA ALA A 328 4.36 -12.20 21.28
C ALA A 328 3.39 -13.34 21.55
N LEU A 329 2.26 -13.32 20.86
CA LEU A 329 1.14 -14.23 21.06
C LEU A 329 1.19 -15.40 20.06
N TYR A 330 0.83 -16.59 20.55
CA TYR A 330 0.62 -17.76 19.69
C TYR A 330 -0.64 -17.59 18.82
N ASP A 331 -0.71 -18.34 17.72
CA ASP A 331 -1.96 -18.42 16.93
C ASP A 331 -3.11 -18.92 17.82
N GLY A 332 -4.23 -18.19 17.80
CA GLY A 332 -5.41 -18.47 18.63
C GLY A 332 -5.41 -17.80 20.00
N GLU A 333 -4.34 -17.10 20.38
CA GLU A 333 -4.34 -16.20 21.53
C GLU A 333 -4.74 -14.78 21.13
N SER A 334 -5.54 -14.13 21.97
CA SER A 334 -5.89 -12.72 21.84
C SER A 334 -5.84 -12.00 23.18
N ARG A 335 -5.91 -10.67 23.14
CA ARG A 335 -6.05 -9.78 24.30
C ARG A 335 -7.16 -8.79 24.04
N LEU A 336 -7.93 -8.47 25.07
CA LEU A 336 -8.94 -7.43 24.97
C LEU A 336 -8.33 -6.02 25.14
N VAL A 337 -8.56 -5.14 24.17
CA VAL A 337 -8.26 -3.71 24.20
C VAL A 337 -9.56 -2.92 24.22
N SER A 338 -9.75 -2.00 25.16
CA SER A 338 -10.93 -1.11 25.13
C SER A 338 -10.54 0.35 25.13
N PHE A 339 -11.26 1.16 24.37
CA PHE A 339 -11.19 2.62 24.49
C PHE A 339 -11.57 3.07 25.90
N ASP A 340 -10.83 4.05 26.42
CA ASP A 340 -11.08 4.62 27.74
C ASP A 340 -12.35 5.51 27.69
N ASN A 341 -13.17 5.51 28.75
CA ASN A 341 -14.53 6.11 28.73
C ASN A 341 -14.59 7.60 28.30
N GLU A 342 -13.54 8.37 28.56
CA GLU A 342 -13.45 9.81 28.28
C GLU A 342 -12.25 10.14 27.37
N ASN A 343 -11.87 9.21 26.48
CA ASN A 343 -10.82 9.48 25.49
C ASN A 343 -11.23 10.63 24.55
N GLU A 344 -10.25 11.43 24.13
CA GLU A 344 -10.49 12.66 23.35
C GLU A 344 -11.03 12.40 21.94
N LEU A 345 -10.89 11.18 21.41
CA LEU A 345 -11.46 10.77 20.12
C LEU A 345 -12.95 10.42 20.22
N GLY A 346 -13.50 10.31 21.44
CA GLY A 346 -14.90 9.92 21.67
C GLY A 346 -15.23 8.48 21.26
N LEU A 347 -14.21 7.66 21.02
CA LEU A 347 -14.35 6.28 20.55
C LEU A 347 -14.75 5.35 21.71
N LYS A 348 -15.45 4.27 21.41
CA LYS A 348 -15.91 3.28 22.39
C LYS A 348 -15.86 1.90 21.76
N GLY A 349 -15.77 0.88 22.61
CA GLY A 349 -15.77 -0.50 22.18
C GLY A 349 -14.62 -1.28 22.80
N ASP A 350 -14.79 -2.59 22.76
CA ASP A 350 -13.79 -3.58 23.11
C ASP A 350 -13.38 -4.29 21.81
N TYR A 351 -12.09 -4.48 21.61
CA TYR A 351 -11.51 -5.02 20.39
C TYR A 351 -10.49 -6.10 20.72
N GLU A 352 -10.39 -7.08 19.84
CA GLU A 352 -9.38 -8.13 19.94
C GLU A 352 -8.03 -7.64 19.38
N ALA A 353 -6.99 -7.81 20.20
CA ALA A 353 -5.60 -7.70 19.82
C ALA A 353 -4.97 -9.09 19.67
N THR A 354 -4.19 -9.30 18.62
CA THR A 354 -3.54 -10.58 18.29
C THR A 354 -2.06 -10.37 17.99
N GLU A 355 -1.30 -11.48 17.90
CA GLU A 355 0.12 -11.54 17.52
C GLU A 355 1.14 -10.77 18.37
N LEU A 356 1.02 -9.46 18.52
CA LEU A 356 1.98 -8.60 19.22
C LEU A 356 1.25 -7.57 20.08
N CYS A 357 1.66 -7.48 21.34
CA CYS A 357 1.19 -6.49 22.33
C CYS A 357 2.39 -5.82 23.01
N ASP A 358 2.54 -4.51 22.83
CA ASP A 358 3.64 -3.71 23.35
C ASP A 358 3.27 -3.11 24.71
N LEU A 359 4.16 -3.26 25.68
CA LEU A 359 3.95 -2.82 27.06
C LEU A 359 4.60 -1.46 27.25
N ILE A 360 3.80 -0.41 27.07
CA ILE A 360 4.30 0.96 27.06
C ILE A 360 4.08 1.72 28.38
N HIS A 361 4.96 2.71 28.62
CA HIS A 361 4.85 3.74 29.65
C HIS A 361 4.56 5.09 29.02
N LEU A 362 3.78 5.92 29.70
CA LEU A 362 3.50 7.29 29.26
C LEU A 362 4.62 8.23 29.69
N GLU A 363 5.15 9.02 28.74
CA GLU A 363 6.15 10.06 28.94
C GLU A 363 5.67 11.39 28.32
N GLY A 364 4.48 11.83 28.73
CA GLY A 364 3.81 13.04 28.23
C GLY A 364 2.62 12.74 27.33
N ALA A 365 2.58 11.56 26.70
CA ALA A 365 1.40 11.07 26.00
C ALA A 365 0.25 10.77 26.96
N ARG A 366 -0.96 10.71 26.40
CA ARG A 366 -2.20 10.35 27.08
C ARG A 366 -2.71 9.01 26.53
N SER A 367 -3.26 8.18 27.41
CA SER A 367 -3.94 6.94 27.03
C SER A 367 -5.30 7.24 26.41
N LEU A 368 -5.62 6.52 25.33
CA LEU A 368 -6.92 6.53 24.66
C LEU A 368 -7.62 5.18 24.73
N ALA A 369 -6.85 4.10 24.87
CA ALA A 369 -7.34 2.75 25.06
C ALA A 369 -6.38 1.97 25.97
N THR A 370 -6.88 0.96 26.67
CA THR A 370 -6.12 0.16 27.64
C THR A 370 -6.38 -1.34 27.47
N TYR A 371 -5.35 -2.15 27.72
CA TYR A 371 -5.49 -3.61 27.81
C TYR A 371 -6.37 -4.00 29.01
N LYS A 372 -7.28 -4.96 28.84
CA LYS A 372 -8.19 -5.43 29.92
C LYS A 372 -7.81 -6.77 30.52
N GLU A 373 -6.79 -7.42 29.96
CA GLU A 373 -6.42 -8.81 30.26
C GLU A 373 -4.90 -8.97 30.43
N ALA A 374 -4.48 -10.18 30.79
CA ALA A 374 -3.09 -10.58 31.06
C ALA A 374 -2.40 -9.78 32.19
N PHE A 375 -1.10 -10.00 32.37
CA PHE A 375 -0.30 -9.38 33.44
C PHE A 375 -0.07 -7.86 33.25
N TYR A 376 -0.39 -7.35 32.06
CA TYR A 376 -0.33 -5.93 31.69
C TYR A 376 -1.71 -5.26 31.60
N LYS A 377 -2.75 -5.87 32.19
CA LYS A 377 -4.06 -5.24 32.37
C LYS A 377 -3.92 -3.83 32.95
N GLY A 378 -4.57 -2.86 32.30
CA GLY A 378 -4.54 -1.45 32.67
C GLY A 378 -3.39 -0.66 32.06
N ARG A 379 -2.43 -1.30 31.37
CA ARG A 379 -1.42 -0.57 30.58
C ARG A 379 -2.07 0.05 29.32
N PRO A 380 -1.55 1.21 28.85
CA PRO A 380 -2.04 1.85 27.62
C PRO A 380 -1.83 0.96 26.38
N ALA A 381 -2.81 0.96 25.49
CA ALA A 381 -2.84 0.20 24.24
C ALA A 381 -3.00 1.10 22.99
N LEU A 382 -3.52 2.31 23.17
CA LEU A 382 -3.51 3.39 22.19
C LEU A 382 -3.18 4.68 22.92
N THR A 383 -2.27 5.49 22.38
CA THR A 383 -1.90 6.77 22.99
C THR A 383 -1.86 7.90 21.98
N VAL A 384 -1.91 9.13 22.49
CA VAL A 384 -1.71 10.37 21.74
C VAL A 384 -0.81 11.33 22.51
N ASN A 385 0.09 11.99 21.80
CA ASN A 385 0.94 13.05 22.31
C ASN A 385 0.76 14.31 21.46
N ASP A 386 0.43 15.44 22.09
CA ASP A 386 0.47 16.74 21.40
C ASP A 386 1.93 17.19 21.34
N PHE A 387 2.46 17.37 20.13
CA PHE A 387 3.85 17.77 19.93
C PHE A 387 3.90 19.08 19.12
N SER A 388 4.10 20.18 19.84
CA SER A 388 4.02 21.54 19.30
C SER A 388 2.66 21.84 18.64
N LYS A 389 2.57 21.83 17.31
CA LYS A 389 1.33 22.15 16.57
C LYS A 389 0.57 20.91 16.08
N GLY A 390 1.20 19.74 16.12
CA GLY A 390 0.64 18.49 15.61
C GLY A 390 0.46 17.45 16.69
N ARG A 391 0.15 16.23 16.26
CA ARG A 391 -0.14 15.08 17.13
C ARG A 391 0.61 13.85 16.70
N ALA A 392 0.98 13.00 17.65
CA ALA A 392 1.57 11.71 17.39
C ALA A 392 0.79 10.62 18.15
N TYR A 393 0.32 9.60 17.44
CA TYR A 393 -0.40 8.47 17.98
C TYR A 393 0.48 7.21 17.96
N TYR A 394 0.31 6.36 18.96
CA TYR A 394 0.96 5.05 19.03
C TYR A 394 -0.06 3.95 19.28
N ILE A 395 -0.17 2.99 18.36
CA ILE A 395 -0.99 1.78 18.49
C ILE A 395 -0.12 0.64 19.02
N ALA A 396 -0.32 0.22 20.26
CA ALA A 396 0.58 -0.71 20.95
C ALA A 396 0.33 -2.19 20.61
N SER A 397 -0.71 -2.54 19.86
CA SER A 397 -0.97 -3.93 19.47
C SER A 397 -1.49 -4.07 18.04
N ARG A 398 -1.38 -5.27 17.48
CA ARG A 398 -2.11 -5.61 16.26
C ARG A 398 -3.57 -5.86 16.63
N ASN A 399 -4.46 -4.98 16.19
CA ASN A 399 -5.87 -5.05 16.52
C ASN A 399 -6.68 -5.52 15.31
N GLU A 400 -7.87 -6.06 15.56
CA GLU A 400 -8.81 -6.43 14.50
C GLU A 400 -9.25 -5.23 13.63
N GLU A 401 -9.79 -5.52 12.44
CA GLU A 401 -10.13 -4.51 11.41
C GLU A 401 -11.02 -3.38 11.95
N GLN A 402 -11.98 -3.70 12.82
CA GLN A 402 -12.94 -2.74 13.35
C GLN A 402 -12.27 -1.67 14.23
N PHE A 403 -11.17 -2.00 14.91
CA PHE A 403 -10.39 -1.00 15.64
C PHE A 403 -9.80 0.03 14.68
N ASN A 404 -9.18 -0.44 13.59
CA ASN A 404 -8.56 0.43 12.58
C ASN A 404 -9.61 1.28 11.86
N ASP A 405 -10.77 0.70 11.52
CA ASP A 405 -11.88 1.42 10.91
C ASP A 405 -12.35 2.59 11.79
N MET A 406 -12.55 2.33 13.08
CA MET A 406 -13.02 3.36 14.02
C MET A 406 -11.96 4.43 14.29
N PHE A 407 -10.71 4.02 14.52
CA PHE A 407 -9.60 4.93 14.79
C PHE A 407 -9.31 5.84 13.59
N TYR A 408 -9.08 5.27 12.41
CA TYR A 408 -8.78 6.05 11.22
C TYR A 408 -10.01 6.77 10.67
N GLY A 409 -11.22 6.22 10.86
CA GLY A 409 -12.47 6.94 10.58
C GLY A 409 -12.57 8.25 11.35
N LYS A 410 -12.15 8.25 12.62
CA LYS A 410 -12.09 9.49 13.42
C LYS A 410 -11.02 10.46 12.93
N LEU A 411 -9.84 9.97 12.55
CA LEU A 411 -8.79 10.83 11.98
C LEU A 411 -9.19 11.42 10.62
N ILE A 412 -9.94 10.69 9.79
CA ILE A 412 -10.52 11.20 8.54
C ILE A 412 -11.43 12.39 8.82
N GLU A 413 -12.30 12.30 9.84
CA GLU A 413 -13.18 13.37 10.28
C GLU A 413 -12.41 14.58 10.84
N GLU A 414 -11.55 14.37 11.85
CA GLU A 414 -10.88 15.46 12.57
C GLU A 414 -9.89 16.25 11.70
N LEU A 415 -9.21 15.56 10.78
CA LEU A 415 -8.26 16.21 9.86
C LEU A 415 -8.93 16.75 8.59
N GLY A 416 -10.24 16.53 8.44
CA GLY A 416 -11.00 16.89 7.25
C GLY A 416 -10.38 16.32 5.98
N LEU A 417 -10.01 15.03 6.01
CA LEU A 417 -9.39 14.36 4.87
C LEU A 417 -10.43 14.19 3.76
N LYS A 418 -10.07 14.62 2.55
CA LYS A 418 -11.01 14.64 1.43
C LYS A 418 -11.34 13.23 0.96
N LYS A 419 -12.61 12.84 1.14
CA LYS A 419 -13.20 11.69 0.45
C LYS A 419 -13.46 12.04 -1.02
N VAL A 420 -13.34 11.06 -1.90
CA VAL A 420 -13.63 11.21 -3.33
C VAL A 420 -15.11 11.58 -3.55
N ILE A 421 -16.00 10.89 -2.85
CA ILE A 421 -17.45 11.16 -2.78
C ILE A 421 -17.80 11.31 -1.31
N ASP A 422 -18.49 12.39 -0.94
CA ASP A 422 -18.89 12.63 0.45
C ASP A 422 -20.13 11.80 0.81
N THR A 423 -19.93 10.48 0.89
CA THR A 423 -20.94 9.49 1.27
C THR A 423 -20.31 8.29 1.97
N GLU A 424 -21.13 7.50 2.64
CA GLU A 424 -20.73 6.16 3.06
C GLU A 424 -20.79 5.20 1.85
N LEU A 425 -19.68 4.52 1.58
CA LEU A 425 -19.60 3.54 0.50
C LEU A 425 -20.03 2.16 1.03
N PRO A 426 -20.92 1.44 0.35
CA PRO A 426 -21.33 0.10 0.78
C PRO A 426 -20.17 -0.88 0.68
N TYR A 427 -20.18 -1.92 1.54
CA TYR A 427 -19.23 -3.03 1.45
C TYR A 427 -19.13 -3.57 0.02
N GLY A 428 -17.91 -3.78 -0.46
CA GLY A 428 -17.65 -4.18 -1.83
C GLY A 428 -17.35 -3.03 -2.78
N VAL A 429 -17.71 -1.80 -2.42
CA VAL A 429 -17.50 -0.61 -3.25
C VAL A 429 -16.37 0.25 -2.71
N THR A 430 -15.57 0.80 -3.61
CA THR A 430 -14.60 1.86 -3.33
C THR A 430 -14.71 2.95 -4.41
N ALA A 431 -14.27 4.16 -4.09
CA ALA A 431 -14.20 5.28 -5.02
C ALA A 431 -12.78 5.85 -5.05
N GLN A 432 -12.25 6.05 -6.25
CA GLN A 432 -10.91 6.60 -6.48
C GLN A 432 -10.98 7.81 -7.41
N THR A 433 -9.97 8.68 -7.38
CA THR A 433 -9.97 9.88 -8.23
C THR A 433 -8.64 10.16 -8.89
N ARG A 434 -8.71 10.76 -10.08
CA ARG A 434 -7.61 11.47 -10.73
C ARG A 434 -8.07 12.86 -11.14
N THR A 435 -7.16 13.81 -11.30
CA THR A 435 -7.44 15.21 -11.60
C THR A 435 -6.41 15.80 -12.55
N ASP A 436 -6.88 16.66 -13.47
CA ASP A 436 -6.07 17.55 -14.30
C ASP A 436 -5.90 18.95 -13.66
N GLY A 437 -6.39 19.14 -12.43
CA GLY A 437 -6.45 20.42 -11.72
C GLY A 437 -7.71 21.24 -11.99
N LYS A 438 -8.50 20.90 -13.02
CA LYS A 438 -9.76 21.55 -13.39
C LYS A 438 -10.98 20.64 -13.19
N ASN A 439 -10.81 19.36 -13.44
CA ASN A 439 -11.82 18.30 -13.36
C ASN A 439 -11.31 17.20 -12.43
N ASP A 440 -12.24 16.57 -11.72
CA ASP A 440 -12.00 15.30 -11.05
C ASP A 440 -12.66 14.18 -11.87
N TYR A 441 -11.89 13.14 -12.14
CA TYR A 441 -12.30 11.89 -12.76
C TYR A 441 -12.43 10.85 -11.65
N ILE A 442 -13.61 10.26 -11.50
CA ILE A 442 -13.97 9.46 -10.33
C ILE A 442 -14.35 8.05 -10.80
N PHE A 443 -13.76 7.06 -10.17
CA PHE A 443 -13.93 5.65 -10.49
C PHE A 443 -14.64 4.99 -9.33
N VAL A 444 -15.91 4.62 -9.52
CA VAL A 444 -16.70 3.87 -8.54
C VAL A 444 -16.69 2.41 -8.94
N MET A 445 -16.10 1.57 -8.09
CA MET A 445 -15.72 0.19 -8.43
C MET A 445 -16.37 -0.80 -7.46
N ASN A 446 -17.12 -1.78 -7.97
CA ASN A 446 -17.78 -2.80 -7.16
C ASN A 446 -17.07 -4.16 -7.30
N PHE A 447 -16.35 -4.57 -6.25
CA PHE A 447 -15.62 -5.84 -6.18
C PHE A 447 -16.48 -7.01 -5.65
N THR A 448 -17.80 -6.84 -5.55
CA THR A 448 -18.73 -7.94 -5.23
C THR A 448 -19.49 -8.41 -6.46
N GLN A 449 -20.12 -9.58 -6.38
CA GLN A 449 -20.94 -10.16 -7.46
C GLN A 449 -22.34 -9.53 -7.54
N GLU A 450 -22.77 -8.88 -6.48
CA GLU A 450 -24.10 -8.29 -6.36
C GLU A 450 -24.06 -6.86 -6.87
N GLU A 451 -25.17 -6.42 -7.45
CA GLU A 451 -25.38 -5.00 -7.72
C GLU A 451 -25.36 -4.21 -6.41
N LYS A 452 -24.74 -3.03 -6.45
CA LYS A 452 -24.69 -2.09 -5.33
C LYS A 452 -25.17 -0.71 -5.78
N THR A 453 -25.72 0.05 -4.85
CA THR A 453 -26.15 1.43 -5.09
C THR A 453 -25.29 2.36 -4.25
N VAL A 454 -24.79 3.43 -4.87
CA VAL A 454 -24.08 4.52 -4.20
C VAL A 454 -24.90 5.79 -4.36
N GLU A 455 -25.16 6.49 -3.26
CA GLU A 455 -25.76 7.83 -3.30
C GLU A 455 -24.63 8.85 -3.52
N LEU A 456 -24.67 9.58 -4.64
CA LEU A 456 -23.72 10.66 -4.93
C LEU A 456 -24.04 11.90 -4.07
N ASP A 457 -23.01 12.69 -3.77
CA ASP A 457 -23.16 13.97 -3.07
C ASP A 457 -23.95 15.00 -3.91
N GLU A 458 -24.08 16.24 -3.43
CA GLU A 458 -24.90 17.27 -4.12
C GLU A 458 -24.26 17.83 -5.41
N LYS A 459 -23.11 17.29 -5.84
CA LYS A 459 -22.40 17.77 -7.02
C LYS A 459 -22.97 17.17 -8.31
N GLU A 460 -22.75 17.86 -9.41
CA GLU A 460 -23.09 17.36 -10.75
C GLU A 460 -21.95 16.48 -11.29
N TYR A 461 -22.33 15.29 -11.76
CA TYR A 461 -21.43 14.31 -12.35
C TYR A 461 -21.87 13.98 -13.77
N ILE A 462 -20.91 13.81 -14.67
CA ILE A 462 -21.12 13.31 -16.02
C ILE A 462 -20.57 11.88 -16.08
N ASP A 463 -21.37 10.90 -16.49
CA ASP A 463 -20.88 9.54 -16.76
C ASP A 463 -20.09 9.56 -18.08
N LEU A 464 -18.79 9.31 -18.03
CA LEU A 464 -17.92 9.34 -19.22
C LEU A 464 -18.17 8.19 -20.19
N LEU A 465 -18.78 7.10 -19.72
CA LEU A 465 -19.11 5.96 -20.58
C LEU A 465 -20.45 6.18 -21.27
N GLU A 466 -21.40 6.87 -20.64
CA GLU A 466 -22.73 7.13 -21.22
C GLU A 466 -22.82 8.49 -21.93
N GLY A 467 -22.02 9.47 -21.53
CA GLY A 467 -22.00 10.83 -22.08
C GLY A 467 -23.12 11.73 -21.55
N GLU A 468 -23.80 11.31 -20.48
CA GLU A 468 -24.95 11.99 -19.89
C GLU A 468 -24.69 12.34 -18.41
N THR A 469 -25.48 13.27 -17.86
CA THR A 469 -25.44 13.59 -16.43
C THR A 469 -25.87 12.36 -15.64
N SER A 470 -25.06 11.97 -14.65
CA SER A 470 -25.35 10.82 -13.79
C SER A 470 -26.52 11.12 -12.86
N ASP A 471 -27.39 10.12 -12.68
CA ASP A 471 -28.34 10.12 -11.58
C ASP A 471 -27.63 10.17 -10.23
N ARG A 472 -28.31 10.76 -9.25
CA ARG A 472 -27.81 10.83 -7.86
C ARG A 472 -27.68 9.44 -7.22
N LYS A 473 -28.54 8.50 -7.63
CA LYS A 473 -28.46 7.09 -7.25
C LYS A 473 -27.70 6.33 -8.31
N LEU A 474 -26.43 6.07 -8.05
CA LEU A 474 -25.56 5.35 -8.98
C LEU A 474 -25.64 3.84 -8.73
N THR A 475 -26.23 3.13 -9.68
CA THR A 475 -26.23 1.66 -9.69
C THR A 475 -24.93 1.14 -10.31
N VAL A 476 -24.20 0.33 -9.55
CA VAL A 476 -22.94 -0.30 -9.98
C VAL A 476 -23.13 -1.82 -10.03
N PRO A 477 -23.13 -2.43 -11.24
CA PRO A 477 -23.29 -3.87 -11.39
C PRO A 477 -22.23 -4.67 -10.60
N GLY A 478 -22.51 -5.95 -10.36
CA GLY A 478 -21.51 -6.86 -9.80
C GLY A 478 -20.28 -6.95 -10.71
N TYR A 479 -19.10 -6.79 -10.13
CA TYR A 479 -17.83 -6.61 -10.85
C TYR A 479 -17.86 -5.48 -11.90
N GLY A 480 -18.70 -4.47 -11.67
CA GLY A 480 -18.88 -3.32 -12.53
C GLY A 480 -18.07 -2.11 -12.09
N VAL A 481 -17.98 -1.12 -12.99
CA VAL A 481 -17.35 0.17 -12.74
C VAL A 481 -18.18 1.29 -13.37
N LYS A 482 -18.22 2.44 -12.70
CA LYS A 482 -18.77 3.70 -13.20
C LYS A 482 -17.67 4.75 -13.18
N ILE A 483 -17.53 5.49 -14.27
CA ILE A 483 -16.47 6.50 -14.44
C ILE A 483 -17.14 7.85 -14.64
N LEU A 484 -17.01 8.71 -13.63
CA LEU A 484 -17.67 9.99 -13.56
C LEU A 484 -16.67 11.13 -13.73
N LYS A 485 -17.15 12.27 -14.22
CA LYS A 485 -16.40 13.52 -14.28
C LYS A 485 -17.18 14.60 -13.55
N ARG A 486 -16.50 15.40 -12.72
CA ARG A 486 -17.03 16.64 -12.15
C ARG A 486 -16.02 17.77 -12.31
N THR A 487 -16.49 19.01 -12.27
CA THR A 487 -15.58 20.17 -12.15
C THR A 487 -14.98 20.18 -10.74
N LYS A 488 -13.67 20.36 -10.63
CA LYS A 488 -12.96 20.42 -9.34
C LYS A 488 -13.47 21.64 -8.56
N SER A 489 -13.94 21.39 -7.34
CA SER A 489 -14.50 22.39 -6.42
C SER A 489 -13.44 23.15 -5.65
#